data_AF-A0A662YGA9-F1
#
_entry.id   AF-A0A662YGA9-F1
#
_cell.length_a   1.000
_cell.length_b   1.000
_cell.length_c   1.000
_cell.angle_alpha   90.00
_cell.angle_beta   90.00
_cell.angle_gamma   90.00
#
_symmetry.space_group_name_H-M   'P 1'
#
loop_
_entity.id
_entity.type
_entity.pdbx_description
1 polymer ?
#
loop_
_entity_poly.entity_id
_entity_poly.type
_entity_poly.pdbx_seq_one_letter_code
_entity_poly.pdbx_strand_id
1 'polypeptide(L)'
;MAVSRGIAQDATEGNPVLEVGALKAVHEQKVRALMRSIGQLQEQLLALKTQEKEHRRSALIQDLRTQQREQELLIDVLKQTLQEKVAEFQDSRALVNDFVLKKAVGAPLRFRPKTREELENELQTLGQTFQRTVERLRQDNQRNATAKEEKPQLSDDDDDEDNEVEAKAAPFTDNHGDSTAGTYQVSGVTRRLRVELASKSVTIHAQADEIAELCSDLDKLRIVEDQIGRKKHKIALLREQLSRQHTENVELVHEKEAQAEKYLQLQEEVQFLRDINVEDASAKDEERLQQLELVQTLRARELELQGDLEQQQKKWASDRATVHQRLRLLEKEKQLAEDEKNLANAETTALQKKYGVYFKGLSGLEATLAQLESLSREEREVHARATAEKLAALEQLVEDKTAAVKKTDRQLNAAKLLARQAKKEKEQLLLRVSKLETASDASST
;
A
#
# COMPACT_ATOMS: atom_id res chain seq x y z
N MET A 1 -1.53 26.68 43.67
CA MET A 1 -1.66 27.45 44.92
C MET A 1 -2.08 26.49 46.03
N ALA A 2 -1.62 26.68 47.26
CA ALA A 2 -2.01 25.85 48.40
C ALA A 2 -3.12 26.54 49.21
N VAL A 3 -4.13 25.77 49.66
CA VAL A 3 -5.03 26.19 50.75
C VAL A 3 -5.22 25.02 51.70
N SER A 4 -4.87 25.26 52.95
CA SER A 4 -4.80 24.35 54.09
C SER A 4 -6.06 23.50 54.33
N ARG A 5 -5.88 22.19 54.56
CA ARG A 5 -6.79 21.41 55.40
C ARG A 5 -6.46 21.69 56.87
N GLY A 6 -7.02 22.77 57.42
CA GLY A 6 -7.02 22.98 58.86
C GLY A 6 -8.04 22.06 59.51
N ILE A 7 -7.58 21.02 60.22
CA ILE A 7 -8.41 20.26 61.16
C ILE A 7 -8.24 20.92 62.52
N ALA A 8 -9.13 21.86 62.84
CA ALA A 8 -9.29 22.33 64.21
C ALA A 8 -10.13 21.30 64.97
N GLN A 9 -9.53 20.63 65.96
CA GLN A 9 -10.30 20.02 67.03
C GLN A 9 -10.64 21.13 68.01
N ASP A 10 -11.92 21.36 68.27
CA ASP A 10 -12.35 22.18 69.38
C ASP A 10 -13.54 21.50 70.06
N ALA A 11 -13.48 21.38 71.39
CA ALA A 11 -14.35 20.50 72.17
C ALA A 11 -15.41 21.30 72.90
N THR A 12 -16.47 21.68 72.19
CA THR A 12 -17.72 22.19 72.79
C THR A 12 -18.78 21.10 72.80
N GLU A 13 -19.50 20.94 73.90
CA GLU A 13 -20.63 19.99 74.02
C GLU A 13 -21.81 20.44 73.15
N GLY A 14 -21.73 20.12 71.85
CA GLY A 14 -22.76 20.44 70.87
C GLY A 14 -24.04 19.67 71.16
N ASN A 15 -25.16 20.39 71.27
CA ASN A 15 -26.48 19.76 71.39
C ASN A 15 -26.69 18.80 70.19
N PRO A 16 -26.84 17.48 70.41
CA PRO A 16 -26.76 16.48 69.33
C PRO A 16 -27.85 16.64 68.26
N VAL A 17 -28.95 17.33 68.58
CA VAL A 17 -29.99 17.70 67.61
C VAL A 17 -29.44 18.63 66.51
N LEU A 18 -28.52 19.54 66.86
CA LEU A 18 -27.91 20.48 65.92
C LEU A 18 -26.88 19.81 65.01
N GLU A 19 -26.05 18.92 65.56
CA GLU A 19 -25.07 18.15 64.76
C GLU A 19 -25.77 17.23 63.76
N VAL A 20 -26.83 16.52 64.19
CA VAL A 20 -27.67 15.72 63.29
C VAL A 20 -28.36 16.59 62.23
N GLY A 21 -28.73 17.83 62.56
CA GLY A 21 -29.24 18.81 61.60
C GLY A 21 -28.21 19.20 60.54
N ALA A 22 -26.99 19.54 60.96
CA ALA A 22 -25.89 19.89 60.05
C ALA A 22 -25.47 18.72 59.16
N LEU A 23 -25.39 17.50 59.72
CA LEU A 23 -25.11 16.28 58.96
C LEU A 23 -26.19 15.99 57.90
N LYS A 24 -27.47 16.19 58.22
CA LYS A 24 -28.57 16.07 57.25
C LYS A 24 -28.45 17.11 56.13
N ALA A 25 -28.19 18.37 56.45
CA ALA A 25 -28.02 19.43 55.45
C ALA A 25 -26.85 19.15 54.49
N VAL A 26 -25.70 18.68 55.01
CA VAL A 26 -24.54 18.25 54.20
C VAL A 26 -24.86 17.01 53.37
N HIS A 27 -25.63 16.05 53.90
CA HIS A 27 -26.08 14.88 53.15
C HIS A 27 -27.02 15.28 52.00
N GLU A 28 -28.03 16.11 52.24
CA GLU A 28 -28.90 16.65 51.20
C GLU A 28 -28.13 17.44 50.13
N GLN A 29 -27.16 18.25 50.52
CA GLN A 29 -26.32 19.00 49.57
C GLN A 29 -25.50 18.05 48.70
N LYS A 30 -24.96 16.96 49.27
CA LYS A 30 -24.28 15.89 48.53
C LYS A 30 -25.23 15.14 47.59
N VAL A 31 -26.44 14.77 48.04
CA VAL A 31 -27.46 14.15 47.19
C VAL A 31 -27.86 15.07 46.04
N ARG A 32 -28.12 16.36 46.31
CA ARG A 32 -28.42 17.37 45.29
C ARG A 32 -27.25 17.68 44.36
N ALA A 33 -26.00 17.42 44.76
CA ALA A 33 -24.83 17.50 43.88
C ALA A 33 -24.70 16.22 43.01
N LEU A 34 -24.87 15.04 43.61
CA LEU A 34 -24.83 13.76 42.91
C LEU A 34 -25.94 13.63 41.87
N MET A 35 -27.18 14.01 42.19
CA MET A 35 -28.29 14.00 41.22
C MET A 35 -28.01 14.91 40.02
N ARG A 36 -27.40 16.09 40.22
CA ARG A 36 -26.99 16.97 39.11
C ARG A 36 -25.86 16.37 38.27
N SER A 37 -24.88 15.74 38.92
CA SER A 37 -23.80 15.01 38.23
C SER A 37 -24.34 13.83 37.40
N ILE A 38 -25.27 13.06 37.96
CA ILE A 38 -25.93 11.95 37.26
C ILE A 38 -26.74 12.45 36.05
N GLY A 39 -27.48 13.55 36.20
CA GLY A 39 -28.20 14.19 35.08
C GLY A 39 -27.23 14.63 33.97
N GLN A 40 -26.15 15.33 34.31
CA GLN A 40 -25.13 15.77 33.35
C GLN A 40 -24.45 14.59 32.63
N LEU A 41 -24.17 13.49 33.33
CA LEU A 41 -23.62 12.28 32.73
C LEU A 41 -24.64 11.57 31.82
N GLN A 42 -25.93 11.59 32.17
CA GLN A 42 -27.01 11.05 31.32
C GLN A 42 -27.20 11.90 30.04
N GLU A 43 -27.16 13.23 30.15
CA GLU A 43 -27.18 14.15 29.01
C GLU A 43 -25.98 13.92 28.07
N GLN A 44 -24.76 13.79 28.63
CA GLN A 44 -23.56 13.47 27.85
C GLN A 44 -23.65 12.11 27.15
N LEU A 45 -24.15 11.07 27.84
CA LEU A 45 -24.35 9.74 27.24
C LEU A 45 -25.43 9.74 26.14
N LEU A 46 -26.45 10.60 26.24
CA LEU A 46 -27.44 10.78 25.18
C LEU A 46 -26.84 11.51 23.97
N ALA A 47 -26.09 12.60 24.20
CA ALA A 47 -25.42 13.36 23.16
C ALA A 47 -24.41 12.52 22.36
N LEU A 48 -23.60 11.70 23.05
CA LEU A 48 -22.67 10.77 22.40
C LEU A 48 -23.42 9.70 21.59
N LYS A 49 -24.53 9.15 22.09
CA LYS A 49 -25.37 8.19 21.35
C LYS A 49 -26.09 8.80 20.14
N THR A 50 -26.39 10.09 20.14
CA THR A 50 -26.86 10.77 18.92
C THR A 50 -25.72 10.97 17.92
N GLN A 51 -24.56 11.41 18.39
CA GLN A 51 -23.39 11.64 17.52
C GLN A 51 -22.89 10.34 16.87
N GLU A 52 -22.86 9.22 17.59
CA GLU A 52 -22.53 7.90 17.06
C GLU A 52 -23.47 7.48 15.91
N LYS A 53 -24.79 7.73 16.05
CA LYS A 53 -25.79 7.46 15.01
C LYS A 53 -25.59 8.37 13.80
N GLU A 54 -25.23 9.63 14.00
CA GLU A 54 -24.94 10.57 12.92
C GLU A 54 -23.66 10.21 12.15
N HIS A 55 -22.60 9.80 12.86
CA HIS A 55 -21.38 9.27 12.24
C HIS A 55 -21.68 8.01 11.43
N ARG A 56 -22.40 7.03 12.00
CA ARG A 56 -22.78 5.79 11.30
C ARG A 56 -23.67 6.05 10.08
N ARG A 57 -24.60 7.01 10.17
CA ARG A 57 -25.44 7.46 9.03
C ARG A 57 -24.59 8.15 7.96
N SER A 58 -23.61 8.96 8.36
CA SER A 58 -22.74 9.69 7.43
C SER A 58 -21.79 8.75 6.68
N ALA A 59 -21.22 7.76 7.37
CA ALA A 59 -20.46 6.67 6.75
C ALA A 59 -21.30 5.92 5.71
N LEU A 60 -22.49 5.43 6.10
CA LEU A 60 -23.40 4.74 5.17
C LEU A 60 -23.76 5.59 3.94
N ILE A 61 -23.96 6.89 4.10
CA ILE A 61 -24.21 7.81 2.97
C ILE A 61 -22.97 7.95 2.07
N GLN A 62 -21.75 7.96 2.64
CA GLN A 62 -20.50 8.00 1.89
C GLN A 62 -20.24 6.68 1.14
N ASP A 63 -20.53 5.54 1.76
CA ASP A 63 -20.40 4.21 1.16
C ASP A 63 -21.37 4.05 -0.01
N LEU A 64 -22.66 4.36 0.19
CA LEU A 64 -23.68 4.33 -0.87
C LEU A 64 -23.34 5.28 -2.03
N ARG A 65 -22.83 6.48 -1.74
CA ARG A 65 -22.33 7.42 -2.78
C ARG A 65 -21.10 6.91 -3.51
N THR A 66 -20.36 5.96 -2.96
CA THR A 66 -19.17 5.37 -3.60
C THR A 66 -19.58 4.19 -4.47
N GLN A 67 -20.41 3.28 -3.92
CA GLN A 67 -21.06 2.21 -4.68
C GLN A 67 -21.87 2.74 -5.88
N GLN A 68 -22.59 3.85 -5.74
CA GLN A 68 -23.29 4.47 -6.87
C GLN A 68 -22.33 4.90 -7.99
N ARG A 69 -21.20 5.53 -7.66
CA ARG A 69 -20.21 5.98 -8.66
C ARG A 69 -19.47 4.80 -9.30
N GLU A 70 -19.25 3.72 -8.56
CA GLU A 70 -18.69 2.47 -9.08
C GLU A 70 -19.69 1.78 -10.03
N GLN A 71 -20.98 1.76 -9.70
CA GLN A 71 -22.04 1.25 -10.58
C GLN A 71 -22.21 2.10 -11.85
N GLU A 72 -22.18 3.44 -11.74
CA GLU A 72 -22.19 4.35 -12.88
C GLU A 72 -20.98 4.10 -13.81
N LEU A 73 -19.77 3.96 -13.26
CA LEU A 73 -18.56 3.64 -14.02
C LEU A 73 -18.62 2.25 -14.68
N LEU A 74 -19.14 1.23 -13.99
CA LEU A 74 -19.32 -0.11 -14.55
C LEU A 74 -20.33 -0.09 -15.71
N ILE A 75 -21.39 0.71 -15.61
CA ILE A 75 -22.37 0.92 -16.68
C ILE A 75 -21.72 1.61 -17.89
N ASP A 76 -20.91 2.66 -17.69
CA ASP A 76 -20.18 3.32 -18.78
C ASP A 76 -19.19 2.37 -19.47
N VAL A 77 -18.39 1.60 -18.71
CA VAL A 77 -17.45 0.60 -19.25
C VAL A 77 -18.18 -0.50 -20.00
N LEU A 78 -19.32 -0.99 -19.49
CA LEU A 78 -20.15 -1.98 -20.18
C LEU A 78 -20.70 -1.42 -21.51
N LYS A 79 -21.20 -0.18 -21.52
CA LYS A 79 -21.69 0.49 -22.72
C LYS A 79 -20.61 0.68 -23.76
N GLN A 80 -19.43 1.16 -23.36
CA GLN A 80 -18.27 1.28 -24.26
C GLN A 80 -17.87 -0.08 -24.81
N THR A 81 -17.79 -1.11 -23.96
CA THR A 81 -17.41 -2.47 -24.39
C THR A 81 -18.42 -3.05 -25.39
N LEU A 82 -19.73 -2.86 -25.16
CA LEU A 82 -20.78 -3.26 -26.10
C LEU A 82 -20.66 -2.51 -27.43
N GLN A 83 -20.44 -1.19 -27.40
CA GLN A 83 -20.29 -0.38 -28.61
C GLN A 83 -19.01 -0.75 -29.39
N GLU A 84 -17.90 -1.09 -28.73
CA GLU A 84 -16.67 -1.49 -29.41
C GLU A 84 -16.73 -2.93 -29.98
N LYS A 85 -17.24 -3.89 -29.19
CA LYS A 85 -17.08 -5.32 -29.48
C LYS A 85 -18.25 -5.95 -30.25
N VAL A 86 -19.42 -5.31 -30.29
CA VAL A 86 -20.61 -5.86 -30.96
C VAL A 86 -20.94 -5.02 -32.19
N ALA A 87 -20.87 -5.63 -33.37
CA ALA A 87 -21.11 -4.93 -34.65
C ALA A 87 -22.51 -4.28 -34.73
N GLU A 88 -23.53 -4.91 -34.16
CA GLU A 88 -24.92 -4.39 -34.09
C GLU A 88 -25.04 -3.07 -33.29
N PHE A 89 -24.01 -2.70 -32.52
CA PHE A 89 -24.03 -1.57 -31.59
C PHE A 89 -23.04 -0.45 -31.94
N GLN A 90 -22.10 -0.68 -32.85
CA GLN A 90 -21.07 0.30 -33.23
C GLN A 90 -21.69 1.64 -33.69
N ASP A 91 -22.70 1.58 -34.56
CA ASP A 91 -23.33 2.74 -35.19
C ASP A 91 -24.33 3.51 -34.29
N SER A 92 -24.75 2.95 -33.14
CA SER A 92 -25.80 3.58 -32.31
C SER A 92 -25.67 3.31 -30.81
N ARG A 93 -25.11 4.30 -30.10
CA ARG A 93 -25.10 4.37 -28.63
C ARG A 93 -26.52 4.35 -28.02
N ALA A 94 -27.54 4.77 -28.78
CA ALA A 94 -28.93 4.69 -28.34
C ALA A 94 -29.40 3.23 -28.22
N LEU A 95 -29.03 2.35 -29.17
CA LEU A 95 -29.35 0.91 -29.09
C LEU A 95 -28.65 0.23 -27.92
N VAL A 96 -27.38 0.59 -27.65
CA VAL A 96 -26.64 0.12 -26.46
C VAL A 96 -27.36 0.50 -25.17
N ASN A 97 -27.77 1.77 -25.06
CA ASN A 97 -28.51 2.25 -23.89
C ASN A 97 -29.84 1.50 -23.72
N ASP A 98 -30.63 1.37 -24.78
CA ASP A 98 -31.89 0.62 -24.77
C ASP A 98 -31.70 -0.86 -24.38
N PHE A 99 -30.62 -1.50 -24.85
CA PHE A 99 -30.28 -2.88 -24.53
C PHE A 99 -29.89 -3.04 -23.06
N VAL A 100 -28.98 -2.19 -22.55
CA VAL A 100 -28.56 -2.19 -21.14
C VAL A 100 -29.76 -1.91 -20.22
N LEU A 101 -30.65 -0.97 -20.58
CA LEU A 101 -31.88 -0.69 -19.83
C LEU A 101 -32.81 -1.92 -19.78
N LYS A 102 -33.08 -2.57 -20.93
CA LYS A 102 -33.94 -3.76 -21.02
C LYS A 102 -33.35 -5.00 -20.33
N LYS A 103 -32.04 -5.04 -20.07
CA LYS A 103 -31.37 -6.11 -19.33
C LYS A 103 -31.19 -5.81 -17.84
N ALA A 104 -31.02 -4.56 -17.46
CA ALA A 104 -30.89 -4.15 -16.05
C ALA A 104 -32.24 -4.00 -15.33
N VAL A 105 -33.34 -3.75 -16.06
CA VAL A 105 -34.68 -3.53 -15.50
C VAL A 105 -35.59 -4.71 -15.84
N GLY A 106 -35.50 -5.78 -15.05
CA GLY A 106 -36.14 -7.09 -15.33
C GLY A 106 -37.68 -7.16 -15.26
N ALA A 107 -38.38 -6.05 -15.05
CA ALA A 107 -39.85 -5.96 -14.99
C ALA A 107 -40.33 -4.53 -15.31
N PRO A 108 -41.63 -4.30 -15.62
CA PRO A 108 -42.13 -2.99 -16.05
C PRO A 108 -41.82 -1.82 -15.11
N LEU A 109 -41.65 -0.62 -15.69
CA LEU A 109 -41.11 0.60 -15.04
C LEU A 109 -41.83 0.98 -13.72
N ARG A 110 -41.32 0.46 -12.59
CA ARG A 110 -41.67 0.93 -11.26
C ARG A 110 -40.66 1.97 -10.77
N PHE A 111 -41.00 3.25 -10.95
CA PHE A 111 -40.49 4.42 -10.22
C PHE A 111 -39.01 4.34 -9.77
N ARG A 112 -38.09 4.22 -10.73
CA ARG A 112 -36.68 4.57 -10.51
C ARG A 112 -36.48 6.08 -10.70
N PRO A 113 -35.65 6.75 -9.89
CA PRO A 113 -35.17 8.09 -10.22
C PRO A 113 -34.52 8.07 -11.61
N LYS A 114 -34.82 9.05 -12.46
CA LYS A 114 -34.27 9.10 -13.83
C LYS A 114 -32.76 9.23 -13.75
N THR A 115 -32.08 8.32 -14.45
CA THR A 115 -30.63 8.36 -14.65
C THR A 115 -30.23 9.59 -15.44
N ARG A 116 -28.98 10.04 -15.28
CA ARG A 116 -28.44 11.21 -15.96
C ARG A 116 -28.65 11.15 -17.48
N GLU A 117 -28.43 10.01 -18.10
CA GLU A 117 -28.64 9.82 -19.55
C GLU A 117 -30.11 9.84 -19.97
N GLU A 118 -31.05 9.41 -19.13
CA GLU A 118 -32.49 9.59 -19.40
C GLU A 118 -32.85 11.07 -19.40
N LEU A 119 -32.30 11.87 -18.49
CA LEU A 119 -32.49 13.33 -18.46
C LEU A 119 -31.82 14.03 -19.64
N GLU A 120 -30.62 13.59 -20.07
CA GLU A 120 -29.94 14.12 -21.26
C GLU A 120 -30.68 13.73 -22.56
N ASN A 121 -31.23 12.52 -22.65
CA ASN A 121 -32.09 12.09 -23.77
C ASN A 121 -33.46 12.81 -23.79
N GLU A 122 -34.06 13.05 -22.64
CA GLU A 122 -35.28 13.85 -22.51
C GLU A 122 -35.03 15.31 -22.90
N LEU A 123 -33.89 15.89 -22.53
CA LEU A 123 -33.50 17.23 -22.99
C LEU A 123 -33.29 17.28 -24.51
N GLN A 124 -32.65 16.27 -25.11
CA GLN A 124 -32.48 16.22 -26.57
C GLN A 124 -33.81 16.04 -27.32
N THR A 125 -34.68 15.14 -26.86
CA THR A 125 -35.99 14.91 -27.49
C THR A 125 -36.96 16.07 -27.26
N LEU A 126 -36.91 16.73 -26.10
CA LEU A 126 -37.64 17.98 -25.84
C LEU A 126 -37.11 19.12 -26.72
N GLY A 127 -35.78 19.21 -26.93
CA GLY A 127 -35.16 20.16 -27.86
C GLY A 127 -35.62 19.94 -29.31
N GLN A 128 -35.62 18.69 -29.80
CA GLN A 128 -36.10 18.37 -31.15
C GLN A 128 -37.60 18.61 -31.32
N THR A 129 -38.43 18.25 -30.33
CA THR A 129 -39.89 18.50 -30.40
C THR A 129 -40.20 19.99 -30.30
N PHE A 130 -39.46 20.76 -29.49
CA PHE A 130 -39.54 22.22 -29.48
C PHE A 130 -39.19 22.83 -30.84
N GLN A 131 -38.07 22.42 -31.46
CA GLN A 131 -37.69 22.86 -32.81
C GLN A 131 -38.79 22.58 -33.84
N ARG A 132 -39.28 21.33 -33.92
CA ARG A 132 -40.38 20.94 -34.83
C ARG A 132 -41.67 21.72 -34.55
N THR A 133 -41.95 22.05 -33.29
CA THR A 133 -43.15 22.82 -32.91
C THR A 133 -43.01 24.29 -33.29
N VAL A 134 -41.82 24.89 -33.15
CA VAL A 134 -41.50 26.25 -33.62
C VAL A 134 -41.58 26.33 -35.15
N GLU A 135 -41.04 25.34 -35.87
CA GLU A 135 -41.16 25.25 -37.33
C GLU A 135 -42.61 25.10 -37.78
N ARG A 136 -43.39 24.24 -37.12
CA ARG A 136 -44.81 24.05 -37.39
C ARG A 136 -45.61 25.32 -37.12
N LEU A 137 -45.40 26.00 -35.99
CA LEU A 137 -46.01 27.30 -35.69
C LEU A 137 -45.60 28.39 -36.70
N ARG A 138 -44.41 28.30 -37.30
CA ARG A 138 -43.96 29.21 -38.36
C ARG A 138 -44.68 28.96 -39.69
N GLN A 139 -44.92 27.69 -40.04
CA GLN A 139 -45.72 27.29 -41.21
C GLN A 139 -47.21 27.59 -41.01
N ASP A 140 -47.76 27.30 -39.83
CA ASP A 140 -49.18 27.49 -39.55
C ASP A 140 -49.54 28.97 -39.34
N ASN A 141 -48.60 29.85 -38.92
CA ASN A 141 -48.79 31.30 -39.03
C ASN A 141 -48.81 31.80 -40.50
N GLN A 142 -48.04 31.17 -41.39
CA GLN A 142 -48.10 31.48 -42.83
C GLN A 142 -49.43 31.01 -43.46
N ARG A 143 -50.04 29.94 -42.95
CA ARG A 143 -51.35 29.43 -43.40
C ARG A 143 -52.55 30.16 -42.77
N ASN A 144 -52.51 30.48 -41.48
CA ASN A 144 -53.61 31.17 -40.80
C ASN A 144 -53.72 32.65 -41.22
N ALA A 145 -52.72 33.19 -41.92
CA ALA A 145 -52.81 34.45 -42.65
C ALA A 145 -53.74 34.38 -43.89
N THR A 146 -54.18 33.19 -44.33
CA THR A 146 -54.95 32.99 -45.58
C THR A 146 -56.32 32.32 -45.40
N ALA A 147 -56.78 32.04 -44.17
CA ALA A 147 -57.97 31.20 -43.94
C ALA A 147 -58.78 31.62 -42.69
N LYS A 148 -59.60 32.68 -42.77
CA LYS A 148 -60.32 33.22 -41.59
C LYS A 148 -61.70 33.84 -41.88
N GLU A 149 -62.70 33.01 -42.18
CA GLU A 149 -64.13 33.36 -42.36
C GLU A 149 -65.07 32.17 -41.95
N GLU A 150 -66.29 32.43 -41.40
CA GLU A 150 -67.49 31.54 -41.12
C GLU A 150 -67.62 30.63 -39.82
N LYS A 151 -68.82 30.03 -39.47
CA LYS A 151 -69.29 29.78 -38.02
C LYS A 151 -70.04 28.48 -37.43
N PRO A 152 -71.40 28.24 -37.35
CA PRO A 152 -72.13 27.93 -36.05
C PRO A 152 -73.27 26.82 -35.81
N GLN A 153 -73.38 26.30 -34.54
CA GLN A 153 -74.58 26.08 -33.59
C GLN A 153 -75.69 24.92 -33.59
N LEU A 154 -76.02 24.34 -32.36
CA LEU A 154 -77.32 23.81 -31.69
C LEU A 154 -78.15 22.54 -32.19
N SER A 155 -79.17 21.83 -31.56
CA SER A 155 -79.90 21.59 -30.22
C SER A 155 -81.07 20.50 -30.34
N ASP A 156 -81.96 19.95 -29.43
CA ASP A 156 -82.07 19.39 -28.01
C ASP A 156 -83.52 18.67 -27.70
N ASP A 157 -83.89 18.14 -26.48
CA ASP A 157 -85.26 17.73 -25.84
C ASP A 157 -85.85 16.22 -25.65
N ASP A 158 -86.83 15.90 -24.68
CA ASP A 158 -87.33 14.54 -24.11
C ASP A 158 -88.86 14.36 -23.55
N ASP A 159 -89.46 13.15 -23.19
CA ASP A 159 -90.90 12.83 -22.65
C ASP A 159 -91.30 11.35 -22.05
N ASP A 160 -92.41 11.04 -21.25
CA ASP A 160 -92.93 9.66 -20.69
C ASP A 160 -94.34 9.50 -19.86
N GLU A 161 -95.09 8.31 -19.70
CA GLU A 161 -96.30 7.96 -18.75
C GLU A 161 -97.02 6.48 -18.62
N ASP A 162 -98.27 6.25 -18.02
CA ASP A 162 -98.84 5.00 -17.26
C ASP A 162 -100.44 4.59 -17.32
N ASN A 163 -101.04 3.40 -16.84
CA ASN A 163 -102.54 3.06 -16.42
C ASN A 163 -103.21 1.57 -16.23
N GLU A 164 -104.47 1.36 -15.63
CA GLU A 164 -105.24 0.04 -15.32
C GLU A 164 -106.86 0.04 -15.05
N VAL A 165 -107.63 -1.14 -14.93
CA VAL A 165 -108.86 -1.53 -14.03
C VAL A 165 -110.36 -2.01 -14.50
N GLU A 166 -110.94 -3.13 -13.90
CA GLU A 166 -112.38 -3.65 -13.51
C GLU A 166 -113.55 -4.32 -14.37
N ALA A 167 -114.67 -4.87 -13.72
CA ALA A 167 -115.70 -5.89 -14.16
C ALA A 167 -117.22 -5.85 -13.60
N LYS A 168 -118.18 -6.80 -13.93
CA LYS A 168 -119.57 -7.04 -13.32
C LYS A 168 -120.49 -8.28 -13.77
N ALA A 169 -121.67 -8.57 -13.11
CA ALA A 169 -122.64 -9.73 -13.38
C ALA A 169 -124.15 -9.61 -12.87
N ALA A 170 -125.13 -10.53 -13.22
CA ALA A 170 -126.58 -10.57 -12.77
C ALA A 170 -127.44 -11.91 -13.01
N PRO A 171 -128.69 -12.13 -12.43
CA PRO A 171 -129.52 -13.40 -12.48
C PRO A 171 -131.06 -13.33 -12.88
N PHE A 172 -131.83 -14.45 -12.94
CA PHE A 172 -133.34 -14.52 -13.18
C PHE A 172 -134.12 -15.78 -12.63
N THR A 173 -135.44 -15.97 -12.93
CA THR A 173 -136.50 -16.64 -12.07
C THR A 173 -137.48 -17.69 -12.68
N ASP A 174 -138.38 -18.25 -11.83
CA ASP A 174 -139.45 -19.31 -11.97
C ASP A 174 -140.48 -19.27 -13.13
N ASN A 175 -141.17 -20.42 -13.38
CA ASN A 175 -142.63 -20.46 -13.63
C ASN A 175 -143.33 -21.83 -13.40
N HIS A 176 -144.68 -21.82 -13.28
CA HIS A 176 -145.58 -22.97 -13.01
C HIS A 176 -146.41 -23.42 -14.24
N GLY A 177 -146.98 -24.64 -14.21
CA GLY A 177 -148.06 -25.05 -15.14
C GLY A 177 -148.65 -26.44 -14.85
N ASP A 178 -149.99 -26.54 -14.76
CA ASP A 178 -150.76 -27.79 -14.62
C ASP A 178 -151.77 -27.93 -15.77
N SER A 179 -152.08 -29.15 -16.19
CA SER A 179 -153.18 -29.46 -17.11
C SER A 179 -153.57 -30.95 -17.06
N THR A 180 -154.85 -31.24 -17.29
CA THR A 180 -155.50 -32.48 -16.82
C THR A 180 -156.20 -33.30 -17.91
N ALA A 181 -156.69 -34.48 -17.52
CA ALA A 181 -157.66 -35.33 -18.22
C ALA A 181 -157.24 -35.92 -19.60
N GLY A 182 -156.54 -37.05 -19.57
CA GLY A 182 -156.34 -37.91 -20.74
C GLY A 182 -156.13 -39.39 -20.38
N THR A 183 -156.96 -40.27 -20.95
CA THR A 183 -156.81 -41.74 -21.09
C THR A 183 -156.35 -42.53 -19.85
N TYR A 184 -157.20 -43.41 -19.30
CA TYR A 184 -156.84 -44.25 -18.14
C TYR A 184 -155.74 -45.32 -18.38
N GLN A 185 -155.29 -45.52 -19.62
CA GLN A 185 -154.04 -46.25 -19.91
C GLN A 185 -152.83 -45.29 -20.02
N VAL A 186 -153.02 -44.07 -20.53
CA VAL A 186 -151.96 -43.03 -20.58
C VAL A 186 -151.70 -42.44 -19.20
N SER A 187 -152.64 -42.45 -18.25
CA SER A 187 -152.39 -42.03 -16.87
C SER A 187 -151.39 -42.95 -16.16
N GLY A 188 -151.45 -44.26 -16.43
CA GLY A 188 -150.42 -45.22 -16.01
C GLY A 188 -149.06 -44.93 -16.65
N VAL A 189 -149.04 -44.64 -17.95
CA VAL A 189 -147.81 -44.30 -18.69
C VAL A 189 -147.21 -42.95 -18.25
N THR A 190 -148.00 -41.90 -18.04
CA THR A 190 -147.53 -40.59 -17.54
C THR A 190 -147.18 -40.60 -16.06
N ARG A 191 -147.71 -41.54 -15.27
CA ARG A 191 -147.21 -41.80 -13.91
C ARG A 191 -145.86 -42.53 -13.98
N ARG A 192 -145.72 -43.54 -14.84
CA ARG A 192 -144.45 -44.25 -15.08
C ARG A 192 -143.37 -43.30 -15.61
N LEU A 193 -143.67 -42.50 -16.63
CA LEU A 193 -142.78 -41.48 -17.19
C LEU A 193 -142.43 -40.38 -16.18
N ARG A 194 -143.34 -39.97 -15.28
CA ARG A 194 -142.99 -39.03 -14.20
C ARG A 194 -142.05 -39.64 -13.16
N VAL A 195 -142.22 -40.91 -12.78
CA VAL A 195 -141.27 -41.63 -11.91
C VAL A 195 -139.93 -41.82 -12.63
N GLU A 196 -139.94 -42.15 -13.91
CA GLU A 196 -138.73 -42.31 -14.73
C GLU A 196 -138.00 -40.97 -14.94
N LEU A 197 -138.72 -39.88 -15.17
CA LEU A 197 -138.18 -38.52 -15.26
C LEU A 197 -137.60 -38.07 -13.92
N ALA A 198 -138.27 -38.33 -12.80
CA ALA A 198 -137.75 -38.04 -11.47
C ALA A 198 -136.48 -38.86 -11.17
N SER A 199 -136.48 -40.16 -11.50
CA SER A 199 -135.30 -41.02 -11.36
C SER A 199 -134.13 -40.53 -12.23
N LYS A 200 -134.40 -40.14 -13.48
CA LYS A 200 -133.40 -39.58 -14.40
C LYS A 200 -132.89 -38.22 -13.92
N SER A 201 -133.77 -37.38 -13.37
CA SER A 201 -133.39 -36.10 -12.76
C SER A 201 -132.45 -36.31 -11.58
N VAL A 202 -132.75 -37.25 -10.68
CA VAL A 202 -131.86 -37.59 -9.54
C VAL A 202 -130.50 -38.10 -10.04
N THR A 203 -130.44 -38.96 -11.06
CA THR A 203 -129.15 -39.38 -11.63
C THR A 203 -128.39 -38.25 -12.33
N ILE A 204 -129.10 -37.30 -12.97
CA ILE A 204 -128.48 -36.13 -13.61
C ILE A 204 -127.91 -35.16 -12.56
N HIS A 205 -128.59 -34.97 -11.42
CA HIS A 205 -128.07 -34.16 -10.33
C HIS A 205 -126.84 -34.82 -9.70
N ALA A 206 -126.90 -36.12 -9.40
CA ALA A 206 -125.73 -36.85 -8.88
C ALA A 206 -124.53 -36.82 -9.85
N GLN A 207 -124.76 -36.87 -11.17
CA GLN A 207 -123.71 -36.68 -12.18
C GLN A 207 -123.20 -35.23 -12.26
N ALA A 208 -124.06 -34.23 -12.04
CA ALA A 208 -123.64 -32.84 -11.97
C ALA A 208 -122.79 -32.54 -10.72
N ASP A 209 -123.15 -33.14 -9.58
CA ASP A 209 -122.38 -33.08 -8.34
C ASP A 209 -121.02 -33.77 -8.50
N GLU A 210 -120.97 -34.97 -9.10
CA GLU A 210 -119.73 -35.69 -9.45
C GLU A 210 -118.83 -34.85 -10.39
N ILE A 211 -119.41 -34.21 -11.42
CA ILE A 211 -118.69 -33.30 -12.30
C ILE A 211 -118.16 -32.06 -11.55
N ALA A 212 -118.91 -31.51 -10.60
CA ALA A 212 -118.49 -30.38 -9.79
C ALA A 212 -117.32 -30.74 -8.83
N GLU A 213 -117.35 -31.93 -8.22
CA GLU A 213 -116.23 -32.47 -7.43
C GLU A 213 -114.99 -32.67 -8.30
N LEU A 214 -115.14 -33.28 -9.49
CA LEU A 214 -114.03 -33.46 -10.45
C LEU A 214 -113.44 -32.12 -10.95
N CYS A 215 -114.27 -31.09 -11.14
CA CYS A 215 -113.78 -29.74 -11.46
C CYS A 215 -113.01 -29.14 -10.29
N SER A 216 -113.51 -29.30 -9.05
CA SER A 216 -112.82 -28.87 -7.83
C SER A 216 -111.45 -29.54 -7.68
N ASP A 217 -111.34 -30.83 -7.99
CA ASP A 217 -110.08 -31.57 -7.96
C ASP A 217 -109.12 -31.17 -9.09
N LEU A 218 -109.62 -30.86 -10.29
CA LEU A 218 -108.80 -30.29 -11.37
C LEU A 218 -108.16 -28.95 -10.98
N ASP A 219 -108.89 -28.08 -10.29
CA ASP A 219 -108.35 -26.80 -9.80
C ASP A 219 -107.34 -26.98 -8.65
N LYS A 220 -107.56 -27.95 -7.75
CA LYS A 220 -106.54 -28.35 -6.75
C LYS A 220 -105.27 -28.87 -7.43
N LEU A 221 -105.40 -29.67 -8.49
CA LEU A 221 -104.27 -30.21 -9.25
C LEU A 221 -103.48 -29.11 -9.98
N ARG A 222 -104.16 -28.12 -10.59
CA ARG A 222 -103.51 -26.92 -11.19
C ARG A 222 -102.65 -26.16 -10.18
N ILE A 223 -103.17 -25.92 -8.98
CA ILE A 223 -102.42 -25.25 -7.90
C ILE A 223 -101.18 -26.05 -7.48
N VAL A 224 -101.26 -27.39 -7.47
CA VAL A 224 -100.12 -28.27 -7.20
C VAL A 224 -99.11 -28.24 -8.36
N GLU A 225 -99.55 -28.21 -9.61
CA GLU A 225 -98.68 -28.08 -10.79
C GLU A 225 -97.89 -26.75 -10.76
N ASP A 226 -98.53 -25.62 -10.46
CA ASP A 226 -97.85 -24.32 -10.29
C ASP A 226 -96.82 -24.32 -9.16
N GLN A 227 -97.09 -25.06 -8.06
CA GLN A 227 -96.12 -25.24 -6.99
C GLN A 227 -94.95 -26.11 -7.43
N ILE A 228 -95.20 -27.16 -8.22
CA ILE A 228 -94.16 -28.01 -8.81
C ILE A 228 -93.32 -27.23 -9.81
N GLY A 229 -93.92 -26.39 -10.65
CA GLY A 229 -93.22 -25.49 -11.58
C GLY A 229 -92.28 -24.54 -10.86
N ARG A 230 -92.79 -23.81 -9.84
CA ARG A 230 -91.97 -22.92 -9.00
C ARG A 230 -90.84 -23.65 -8.27
N LYS A 231 -91.10 -24.85 -7.74
CA LYS A 231 -90.07 -25.70 -7.11
C LYS A 231 -89.02 -26.19 -8.11
N LYS A 232 -89.41 -26.63 -9.32
CA LYS A 232 -88.50 -27.01 -10.42
C LYS A 232 -87.59 -25.85 -10.81
N HIS A 233 -88.13 -24.64 -11.00
CA HIS A 233 -87.34 -23.46 -11.33
C HIS A 233 -86.33 -23.10 -10.22
N LYS A 234 -86.76 -23.12 -8.94
CA LYS A 234 -85.83 -22.91 -7.81
C LYS A 234 -84.72 -23.97 -7.74
N ILE A 235 -85.02 -25.22 -8.05
CA ILE A 235 -84.02 -26.30 -8.12
C ILE A 235 -83.03 -26.08 -9.27
N ALA A 236 -83.48 -25.59 -10.43
CA ALA A 236 -82.60 -25.26 -11.55
C ALA A 236 -81.63 -24.12 -11.18
N LEU A 237 -82.13 -23.02 -10.62
CA LEU A 237 -81.32 -21.87 -10.20
C LEU A 237 -80.30 -22.24 -9.12
N LEU A 238 -80.69 -23.05 -8.12
CA LEU A 238 -79.77 -23.55 -7.10
C LEU A 238 -78.69 -24.49 -7.69
N ARG A 239 -79.02 -25.32 -8.68
CA ARG A 239 -78.03 -26.17 -9.38
C ARG A 239 -77.04 -25.33 -10.18
N GLU A 240 -77.51 -24.27 -10.83
CA GLU A 240 -76.64 -23.35 -11.56
C GLU A 240 -75.68 -22.61 -10.62
N GLN A 241 -76.17 -22.08 -9.50
CA GLN A 241 -75.34 -21.47 -8.46
C GLN A 241 -74.27 -22.43 -7.92
N LEU A 242 -74.65 -23.69 -7.62
CA LEU A 242 -73.73 -24.72 -7.14
C LEU A 242 -72.70 -25.08 -8.22
N SER A 243 -73.09 -25.10 -9.51
CA SER A 243 -72.16 -25.32 -10.62
C SER A 243 -71.14 -24.19 -10.78
N ARG A 244 -71.55 -22.92 -10.63
CA ARG A 244 -70.65 -21.76 -10.68
C ARG A 244 -69.68 -21.77 -9.49
N GLN A 245 -70.18 -22.03 -8.29
CA GLN A 245 -69.33 -22.22 -7.10
C GLN A 245 -68.35 -23.40 -7.26
N HIS A 246 -68.73 -24.45 -7.98
CA HIS A 246 -67.80 -25.56 -8.25
C HIS A 246 -66.66 -25.14 -9.18
N THR A 247 -66.94 -24.41 -10.27
CA THR A 247 -65.89 -23.89 -11.17
C THR A 247 -64.99 -22.88 -10.48
N GLU A 248 -65.57 -21.93 -9.71
CA GLU A 248 -64.82 -20.95 -8.90
C GLU A 248 -63.86 -21.64 -7.90
N ASN A 249 -64.30 -22.73 -7.25
CA ASN A 249 -63.44 -23.49 -6.34
C ASN A 249 -62.31 -24.24 -7.07
N VAL A 250 -62.54 -24.75 -8.29
CA VAL A 250 -61.49 -25.42 -9.09
C VAL A 250 -60.44 -24.41 -9.55
N GLU A 251 -60.87 -23.23 -10.02
CA GLU A 251 -59.97 -22.12 -10.39
C GLU A 251 -59.11 -21.68 -9.19
N LEU A 252 -59.72 -21.48 -8.01
CA LEU A 252 -59.01 -21.12 -6.78
C LEU A 252 -58.06 -22.22 -6.25
N VAL A 253 -58.31 -23.49 -6.57
CA VAL A 253 -57.36 -24.59 -6.27
C VAL A 253 -56.16 -24.50 -7.20
N HIS A 254 -56.36 -24.37 -8.51
CA HIS A 254 -55.25 -24.25 -9.47
C HIS A 254 -54.42 -22.98 -9.28
N GLU A 255 -55.04 -21.85 -8.89
CA GLU A 255 -54.29 -20.64 -8.50
C GLU A 255 -53.40 -20.89 -7.26
N LYS A 256 -53.89 -21.67 -6.28
CA LYS A 256 -53.10 -22.02 -5.09
C LYS A 256 -51.98 -23.02 -5.39
N GLU A 257 -52.22 -24.00 -6.26
CA GLU A 257 -51.20 -24.94 -6.73
C GLU A 257 -50.07 -24.16 -7.44
N ALA A 258 -50.41 -23.30 -8.40
CA ALA A 258 -49.44 -22.46 -9.12
C ALA A 258 -48.75 -21.39 -8.23
N GLN A 259 -49.33 -21.03 -7.08
CA GLN A 259 -48.67 -20.19 -6.06
C GLN A 259 -47.72 -21.01 -5.18
N ALA A 260 -48.09 -22.24 -4.81
CA ALA A 260 -47.26 -23.15 -4.03
C ALA A 260 -46.00 -23.59 -4.81
N GLU A 261 -46.12 -23.89 -6.10
CA GLU A 261 -44.99 -24.19 -6.98
C GLU A 261 -43.99 -23.01 -7.04
N LYS A 262 -44.49 -21.78 -7.22
CA LYS A 262 -43.64 -20.57 -7.22
C LYS A 262 -42.99 -20.31 -5.87
N TYR A 263 -43.70 -20.58 -4.78
CA TYR A 263 -43.12 -20.47 -3.43
C TYR A 263 -41.99 -21.49 -3.22
N LEU A 264 -42.16 -22.73 -3.71
CA LEU A 264 -41.12 -23.76 -3.65
C LEU A 264 -39.89 -23.36 -4.48
N GLN A 265 -40.09 -22.91 -5.73
CA GLN A 265 -39.01 -22.43 -6.60
C GLN A 265 -38.22 -21.27 -5.97
N LEU A 266 -38.92 -20.29 -5.37
CA LEU A 266 -38.26 -19.19 -4.65
C LEU A 266 -37.55 -19.65 -3.37
N GLN A 267 -38.05 -20.69 -2.69
CA GLN A 267 -37.38 -21.29 -1.53
C GLN A 267 -36.10 -22.02 -1.95
N GLU A 268 -36.12 -22.74 -3.08
CA GLU A 268 -34.96 -23.40 -3.68
C GLU A 268 -33.90 -22.38 -4.15
N GLU A 269 -34.32 -21.30 -4.83
CA GLU A 269 -33.43 -20.21 -5.25
C GLU A 269 -32.79 -19.50 -4.03
N VAL A 270 -33.57 -19.19 -2.99
CA VAL A 270 -33.05 -18.60 -1.74
C VAL A 270 -32.09 -19.55 -1.02
N GLN A 271 -32.29 -20.87 -1.11
CA GLN A 271 -31.37 -21.84 -0.52
C GLN A 271 -30.06 -21.93 -1.33
N PHE A 272 -30.14 -22.08 -2.65
CA PHE A 272 -28.99 -22.06 -3.57
C PHE A 272 -28.14 -20.79 -3.40
N LEU A 273 -28.77 -19.62 -3.28
CA LEU A 273 -28.06 -18.36 -3.01
C LEU A 273 -27.39 -18.33 -1.62
N ARG A 274 -27.94 -18.99 -0.59
CA ARG A 274 -27.26 -19.12 0.71
C ARG A 274 -26.05 -20.02 0.61
N ASP A 275 -26.19 -21.16 -0.05
CA ASP A 275 -25.13 -22.16 -0.15
C ASP A 275 -23.94 -21.60 -0.94
N ILE A 276 -24.19 -20.88 -2.05
CA ILE A 276 -23.16 -20.06 -2.73
C ILE A 276 -22.51 -19.07 -1.77
N ASN A 277 -23.27 -18.29 -1.00
CA ASN A 277 -22.69 -17.30 -0.08
C ASN A 277 -21.83 -17.94 1.05
N VAL A 278 -22.10 -19.20 1.41
CA VAL A 278 -21.29 -19.95 2.38
C VAL A 278 -20.00 -20.46 1.74
N GLU A 279 -20.08 -21.05 0.54
CA GLU A 279 -18.90 -21.47 -0.24
C GLU A 279 -17.99 -20.26 -0.52
N ASP A 280 -18.58 -19.17 -1.02
CA ASP A 280 -17.90 -17.92 -1.37
C ASP A 280 -17.32 -17.20 -0.13
N ALA A 281 -17.83 -17.45 1.07
CA ALA A 281 -17.22 -17.02 2.33
C ALA A 281 -16.03 -17.92 2.73
N SER A 282 -16.20 -19.25 2.66
CA SER A 282 -15.13 -20.21 2.99
C SER A 282 -13.90 -20.05 2.10
N ALA A 283 -14.08 -19.87 0.78
CA ALA A 283 -12.97 -19.63 -0.15
C ALA A 283 -12.16 -18.37 0.21
N LYS A 284 -12.84 -17.28 0.61
CA LYS A 284 -12.17 -16.03 1.05
C LYS A 284 -11.41 -16.21 2.37
N ASP A 285 -11.88 -17.09 3.27
CA ASP A 285 -11.17 -17.42 4.51
C ASP A 285 -10.00 -18.40 4.29
N GLU A 286 -10.09 -19.31 3.32
CA GLU A 286 -8.94 -20.11 2.86
C GLU A 286 -7.85 -19.23 2.20
N GLU A 287 -8.22 -18.30 1.33
CA GLU A 287 -7.28 -17.31 0.76
C GLU A 287 -6.59 -16.48 1.84
N ARG A 288 -7.33 -16.04 2.87
CA ARG A 288 -6.76 -15.34 4.03
C ARG A 288 -5.81 -16.21 4.83
N LEU A 289 -6.11 -17.50 5.01
CA LEU A 289 -5.22 -18.46 5.69
C LEU A 289 -3.89 -18.59 4.92
N GLN A 290 -3.95 -18.83 3.61
CA GLN A 290 -2.77 -18.95 2.75
C GLN A 290 -1.93 -17.67 2.75
N GLN A 291 -2.56 -16.49 2.75
CA GLN A 291 -1.85 -15.22 2.88
C GLN A 291 -1.15 -15.06 4.25
N LEU A 292 -1.78 -15.51 5.35
CA LEU A 292 -1.17 -15.50 6.68
C LEU A 292 0.01 -16.48 6.79
N GLU A 293 -0.08 -17.67 6.21
CA GLU A 293 1.01 -18.66 6.14
C GLU A 293 2.20 -18.15 5.32
N LEU A 294 1.93 -17.49 4.18
CA LEU A 294 2.96 -16.83 3.38
C LEU A 294 3.64 -15.70 4.16
N VAL A 295 2.89 -14.86 4.88
CA VAL A 295 3.46 -13.80 5.72
C VAL A 295 4.29 -14.37 6.88
N GLN A 296 3.88 -15.48 7.50
CA GLN A 296 4.69 -16.17 8.51
C GLN A 296 6.00 -16.70 7.93
N THR A 297 5.94 -17.34 6.77
CA THR A 297 7.11 -17.91 6.08
C THR A 297 8.11 -16.82 5.64
N LEU A 298 7.60 -15.69 5.14
CA LEU A 298 8.43 -14.54 4.80
C LEU A 298 9.09 -13.90 6.04
N ARG A 299 8.37 -13.78 7.16
CA ARG A 299 8.93 -13.29 8.43
C ARG A 299 9.99 -14.21 9.03
N ALA A 300 9.80 -15.53 8.94
CA ALA A 300 10.81 -16.49 9.37
C ALA A 300 12.11 -16.31 8.57
N ARG A 301 12.00 -16.24 7.25
CA ARG A 301 13.13 -16.01 6.34
C ARG A 301 13.78 -14.63 6.53
N GLU A 302 13.01 -13.60 6.87
CA GLU A 302 13.55 -12.28 7.21
C GLU A 302 14.42 -12.35 8.47
N LEU A 303 13.95 -13.05 9.51
CA LEU A 303 14.67 -13.24 10.78
C LEU A 303 15.95 -14.09 10.60
N GLU A 304 15.91 -15.12 9.75
CA GLU A 304 17.10 -15.88 9.35
C GLU A 304 18.15 -14.97 8.68
N LEU A 305 17.73 -14.16 7.69
CA LEU A 305 18.63 -13.24 6.98
C LEU A 305 19.18 -12.12 7.88
N GLN A 306 18.42 -11.65 8.86
CA GLN A 306 18.91 -10.74 9.90
C GLN A 306 19.97 -11.43 10.78
N GLY A 307 19.75 -12.68 11.17
CA GLY A 307 20.70 -13.50 11.91
C GLY A 307 22.02 -13.74 11.15
N ASP A 308 21.95 -14.00 9.85
CA ASP A 308 23.14 -14.14 8.99
C ASP A 308 23.90 -12.82 8.83
N LEU A 309 23.18 -11.70 8.68
CA LEU A 309 23.79 -10.36 8.67
C LEU A 309 24.52 -10.04 9.97
N GLU A 310 23.92 -10.34 11.13
CA GLU A 310 24.59 -10.19 12.42
C GLU A 310 25.84 -11.07 12.54
N GLN A 311 25.78 -12.31 12.06
CA GLN A 311 26.94 -13.22 12.06
C GLN A 311 28.08 -12.70 11.18
N GLN A 312 27.78 -12.21 9.97
CA GLN A 312 28.77 -11.58 9.09
C GLN A 312 29.38 -10.33 9.72
N GLN A 313 28.58 -9.47 10.35
CA GLN A 313 29.08 -8.27 11.06
C GLN A 313 29.99 -8.63 12.24
N LYS A 314 29.59 -9.62 13.07
CA LYS A 314 30.40 -10.14 14.19
C LYS A 314 31.72 -10.74 13.68
N LYS A 315 31.69 -11.48 12.58
CA LYS A 315 32.88 -12.02 11.91
C LYS A 315 33.81 -10.89 11.42
N TRP A 316 33.31 -9.95 10.63
CA TRP A 316 34.12 -8.83 10.13
C TRP A 316 34.69 -7.95 11.25
N ALA A 317 33.98 -7.80 12.37
CA ALA A 317 34.51 -7.13 13.56
C ALA A 317 35.72 -7.89 14.17
N SER A 318 35.64 -9.21 14.25
CA SER A 318 36.73 -10.08 14.71
C SER A 318 37.92 -10.12 13.74
N ASP A 319 37.66 -10.26 12.44
CA ASP A 319 38.68 -10.24 11.39
C ASP A 319 39.43 -8.89 11.38
N ARG A 320 38.69 -7.77 11.47
CA ARG A 320 39.26 -6.41 11.59
C ARG A 320 40.08 -6.24 12.87
N ALA A 321 39.62 -6.74 14.02
CA ALA A 321 40.38 -6.70 15.27
C ALA A 321 41.70 -7.50 15.15
N THR A 322 41.66 -8.66 14.50
CA THR A 322 42.83 -9.50 14.21
C THR A 322 43.82 -8.79 13.29
N VAL A 323 43.35 -8.12 12.23
CA VAL A 323 44.18 -7.29 11.35
C VAL A 323 44.83 -6.13 12.12
N HIS A 324 44.08 -5.41 12.97
CA HIS A 324 44.66 -4.35 13.82
C HIS A 324 45.62 -4.88 14.89
N GLN A 325 45.49 -6.13 15.34
CA GLN A 325 46.50 -6.77 16.19
C GLN A 325 47.77 -7.08 15.39
N ARG A 326 47.65 -7.63 14.17
CA ARG A 326 48.79 -7.93 13.30
C ARG A 326 49.54 -6.67 12.86
N LEU A 327 48.85 -5.58 12.51
CA LEU A 327 49.46 -4.30 12.21
C LEU A 327 50.31 -3.77 13.38
N ARG A 328 49.76 -3.79 14.61
CA ARG A 328 50.49 -3.37 15.84
C ARG A 328 51.68 -4.27 16.22
N LEU A 329 51.80 -5.47 15.63
CA LEU A 329 53.00 -6.31 15.75
C LEU A 329 54.02 -5.92 14.69
N LEU A 330 53.61 -5.80 13.42
CA LEU A 330 54.46 -5.35 12.31
C LEU A 330 55.03 -3.94 12.53
N GLU A 331 54.27 -3.04 13.16
CA GLU A 331 54.73 -1.69 13.56
C GLU A 331 55.86 -1.76 14.61
N LYS A 332 55.80 -2.71 15.55
CA LYS A 332 56.86 -2.93 16.55
C LYS A 332 58.08 -3.61 15.94
N GLU A 333 57.88 -4.60 15.07
CA GLU A 333 58.96 -5.25 14.32
C GLU A 333 59.70 -4.24 13.44
N LYS A 334 58.96 -3.35 12.76
CA LYS A 334 59.52 -2.21 12.01
C LYS A 334 60.33 -1.27 12.90
N GLN A 335 59.79 -0.88 14.07
CA GLN A 335 60.50 0.01 15.00
C GLN A 335 61.81 -0.62 15.49
N LEU A 336 61.79 -1.89 15.88
CA LEU A 336 63.00 -2.63 16.30
C LEU A 336 64.04 -2.70 15.17
N ALA A 337 63.63 -2.99 13.94
CA ALA A 337 64.53 -3.01 12.78
C ALA A 337 65.09 -1.61 12.42
N GLU A 338 64.32 -0.53 12.67
CA GLU A 338 64.80 0.84 12.51
C GLU A 338 65.78 1.23 13.64
N ASP A 339 65.54 0.79 14.88
CA ASP A 339 66.43 1.00 16.01
C ASP A 339 67.76 0.21 15.87
N GLU A 340 67.71 -1.05 15.44
CA GLU A 340 68.88 -1.86 15.08
C GLU A 340 69.69 -1.22 13.95
N LYS A 341 69.01 -0.75 12.89
CA LYS A 341 69.65 0.01 11.80
C LYS A 341 70.29 1.31 12.29
N ASN A 342 69.65 2.03 13.20
CA ASN A 342 70.20 3.25 13.80
C ASN A 342 71.43 2.94 14.68
N LEU A 343 71.42 1.81 15.40
CA LEU A 343 72.55 1.34 16.20
C LEU A 343 73.73 0.93 15.29
N ALA A 344 73.48 0.17 14.23
CA ALA A 344 74.50 -0.17 13.22
C ALA A 344 75.06 1.08 12.49
N ASN A 345 74.24 2.10 12.24
CA ASN A 345 74.68 3.40 11.71
C ASN A 345 75.56 4.17 12.74
N ALA A 346 75.23 4.09 14.03
CA ALA A 346 76.05 4.68 15.09
C ALA A 346 77.40 3.96 15.23
N GLU A 347 77.42 2.63 15.15
CA GLU A 347 78.65 1.83 15.18
C GLU A 347 79.53 2.07 13.95
N THR A 348 78.96 2.03 12.74
CA THR A 348 79.73 2.27 11.50
C THR A 348 80.27 3.70 11.44
N THR A 349 79.52 4.72 11.88
CA THR A 349 80.05 6.10 11.97
C THR A 349 81.07 6.27 13.10
N ALA A 350 80.96 5.52 14.21
CA ALA A 350 81.99 5.50 15.25
C ALA A 350 83.27 4.80 14.78
N LEU A 351 83.16 3.70 14.03
CA LEU A 351 84.28 3.03 13.37
C LEU A 351 84.92 3.94 12.31
N GLN A 352 84.13 4.59 11.46
CA GLN A 352 84.62 5.56 10.47
C GLN A 352 85.37 6.72 11.12
N LYS A 353 84.90 7.23 12.27
CA LYS A 353 85.62 8.22 13.08
C LYS A 353 86.95 7.66 13.61
N LYS A 354 86.97 6.43 14.15
CA LYS A 354 88.21 5.76 14.59
C LYS A 354 89.20 5.59 13.43
N TYR A 355 88.77 5.07 12.28
CA TYR A 355 89.59 4.95 11.08
C TYR A 355 90.08 6.31 10.57
N GLY A 356 89.26 7.36 10.61
CA GLY A 356 89.69 8.72 10.27
C GLY A 356 90.75 9.30 11.22
N VAL A 357 90.70 8.94 12.52
CA VAL A 357 91.76 9.28 13.48
C VAL A 357 93.02 8.47 13.22
N TYR A 358 92.92 7.16 13.00
CA TYR A 358 94.07 6.32 12.64
C TYR A 358 94.73 6.76 11.33
N PHE A 359 93.95 7.11 10.30
CA PHE A 359 94.47 7.59 9.02
C PHE A 359 95.17 8.96 9.15
N LYS A 360 94.62 9.88 9.96
CA LYS A 360 95.32 11.13 10.32
C LYS A 360 96.59 10.88 11.13
N GLY A 361 96.59 9.89 12.02
CA GLY A 361 97.76 9.46 12.77
C GLY A 361 98.85 8.88 11.86
N LEU A 362 98.47 8.00 10.92
CA LEU A 362 99.36 7.43 9.91
C LEU A 362 99.94 8.52 9.01
N SER A 363 99.10 9.39 8.44
CA SER A 363 99.55 10.51 7.60
C SER A 363 100.44 11.51 8.36
N GLY A 364 100.18 11.72 9.66
CA GLY A 364 101.07 12.48 10.54
C GLY A 364 102.41 11.78 10.79
N LEU A 365 102.40 10.47 11.00
CA LEU A 365 103.63 9.67 11.13
C LEU A 365 104.43 9.63 9.83
N GLU A 366 103.79 9.47 8.68
CA GLU A 366 104.38 9.57 7.34
C GLU A 366 105.01 10.95 7.12
N ALA A 367 104.35 12.03 7.53
CA ALA A 367 104.92 13.38 7.47
C ALA A 367 106.14 13.54 8.40
N THR A 368 106.12 12.99 9.62
CA THR A 368 107.30 13.00 10.50
C THR A 368 108.42 12.09 9.99
N LEU A 369 108.11 10.98 9.32
CA LEU A 369 109.10 10.13 8.66
C LEU A 369 109.74 10.85 7.48
N ALA A 370 108.95 11.53 6.64
CA ALA A 370 109.48 12.36 5.55
C ALA A 370 110.35 13.51 6.06
N GLN A 371 110.00 14.11 7.21
CA GLN A 371 110.80 15.16 7.86
C GLN A 371 112.08 14.60 8.51
N LEU A 372 112.04 13.39 9.11
CA LEU A 372 113.23 12.71 9.61
C LEU A 372 114.14 12.23 8.46
N GLU A 373 113.56 11.83 7.33
CA GLU A 373 114.32 11.55 6.11
C GLU A 373 114.96 12.82 5.53
N SER A 374 114.26 13.96 5.51
CA SER A 374 114.84 15.21 5.03
C SER A 374 115.96 15.70 5.94
N LEU A 375 115.73 15.71 7.27
CA LEU A 375 116.76 16.05 8.25
C LEU A 375 117.96 15.10 8.15
N SER A 376 117.74 13.79 8.02
CA SER A 376 118.83 12.82 7.87
C SER A 376 119.56 12.94 6.53
N ARG A 377 118.92 13.47 5.47
CA ARG A 377 119.60 13.85 4.21
C ARG A 377 120.40 15.14 4.39
N GLU A 378 119.85 16.16 5.05
CA GLU A 378 120.55 17.41 5.36
C GLU A 378 121.77 17.16 6.26
N GLU A 379 121.65 16.33 7.30
CA GLU A 379 122.77 15.88 8.14
C GLU A 379 123.85 15.17 7.31
N ARG A 380 123.46 14.31 6.38
CA ARG A 380 124.38 13.64 5.44
C ARG A 380 125.05 14.61 4.47
N GLU A 381 124.32 15.61 3.96
CA GLU A 381 124.89 16.67 3.13
C GLU A 381 125.84 17.58 3.90
N VAL A 382 125.49 17.97 5.13
CA VAL A 382 126.36 18.75 6.02
C VAL A 382 127.60 17.96 6.39
N HIS A 383 127.49 16.66 6.69
CA HIS A 383 128.64 15.79 6.88
C HIS A 383 129.51 15.68 5.61
N ALA A 384 128.90 15.56 4.43
CA ALA A 384 129.61 15.49 3.15
C ALA A 384 130.33 16.81 2.81
N ARG A 385 129.70 17.96 3.07
CA ARG A 385 130.33 19.28 2.96
C ARG A 385 131.50 19.40 3.94
N ALA A 386 131.30 19.06 5.21
CA ALA A 386 132.34 19.11 6.24
C ALA A 386 133.49 18.11 6.00
N THR A 387 133.29 16.99 5.30
CA THR A 387 134.39 16.12 4.85
C THR A 387 135.07 16.67 3.60
N ALA A 388 134.34 17.27 2.65
CA ALA A 388 134.92 17.93 1.48
C ALA A 388 135.79 19.14 1.88
N GLU A 389 135.34 19.98 2.81
CA GLU A 389 136.11 21.10 3.39
C GLU A 389 137.39 20.61 4.09
N LYS A 390 137.30 19.51 4.84
CA LYS A 390 138.47 18.88 5.47
C LYS A 390 139.44 18.28 4.45
N LEU A 391 138.95 17.72 3.34
CA LEU A 391 139.79 17.24 2.24
C LEU A 391 140.49 18.41 1.55
N ALA A 392 139.77 19.47 1.19
CA ALA A 392 140.36 20.68 0.58
C ALA A 392 141.42 21.33 1.51
N ALA A 393 141.16 21.40 2.82
CA ALA A 393 142.14 21.89 3.79
C ALA A 393 143.37 20.98 3.92
N LEU A 394 143.23 19.66 3.73
CA LEU A 394 144.35 18.72 3.68
C LEU A 394 145.13 18.82 2.37
N GLU A 395 144.46 19.02 1.24
CA GLU A 395 145.09 19.28 -0.07
C GLU A 395 145.92 20.56 -0.02
N GLN A 396 145.35 21.66 0.48
CA GLN A 396 146.06 22.93 0.70
C GLN A 396 147.32 22.74 1.57
N LEU A 397 147.22 21.96 2.65
CA LEU A 397 148.33 21.67 3.56
C LEU A 397 149.39 20.72 2.93
N VAL A 398 149.01 19.92 1.94
CA VAL A 398 149.94 19.13 1.10
C VAL A 398 150.63 20.03 0.06
N GLU A 399 149.94 21.00 -0.54
CA GLU A 399 150.57 22.01 -1.39
C GLU A 399 151.61 22.83 -0.62
N ASP A 400 151.25 23.37 0.55
CA ASP A 400 152.18 24.10 1.43
C ASP A 400 153.39 23.25 1.83
N LYS A 401 153.19 21.98 2.17
CA LYS A 401 154.29 21.06 2.50
C LYS A 401 155.15 20.72 1.29
N THR A 402 154.59 20.54 0.10
CA THR A 402 155.41 20.29 -1.10
C THR A 402 156.14 21.54 -1.57
N ALA A 403 155.59 22.74 -1.35
CA ALA A 403 156.30 24.00 -1.51
C ALA A 403 157.46 24.14 -0.50
N ALA A 404 157.24 23.76 0.77
CA ALA A 404 158.29 23.72 1.79
C ALA A 404 159.39 22.72 1.45
N VAL A 405 159.06 21.51 0.96
CA VAL A 405 160.05 20.52 0.50
C VAL A 405 160.85 21.05 -0.70
N LYS A 406 160.21 21.67 -1.70
CA LYS A 406 160.91 22.34 -2.82
C LYS A 406 161.85 23.46 -2.33
N LYS A 407 161.55 24.10 -1.20
CA LYS A 407 162.40 25.12 -0.56
C LYS A 407 163.60 24.50 0.18
N THR A 408 163.39 23.42 0.93
CA THR A 408 164.49 22.70 1.61
C THR A 408 165.41 21.96 0.63
N ASP A 409 164.91 21.44 -0.49
CA ASP A 409 165.76 20.86 -1.55
C ASP A 409 166.66 21.91 -2.23
N ARG A 410 166.16 23.14 -2.43
CA ARG A 410 166.98 24.27 -2.90
C ARG A 410 168.09 24.61 -1.89
N GLN A 411 167.78 24.60 -0.59
CA GLN A 411 168.76 24.82 0.48
C GLN A 411 169.77 23.66 0.58
N LEU A 412 169.32 22.40 0.42
CA LEU A 412 170.16 21.21 0.42
C LEU A 412 171.13 21.21 -0.77
N ASN A 413 170.68 21.62 -1.95
CA ASN A 413 171.53 21.74 -3.13
C ASN A 413 172.52 22.93 -3.03
N ALA A 414 172.13 24.04 -2.41
CA ALA A 414 173.06 25.12 -2.07
C ALA A 414 174.14 24.64 -1.07
N ALA A 415 173.75 23.91 -0.02
CA ALA A 415 174.69 23.32 0.95
C ALA A 415 175.65 22.31 0.29
N LYS A 416 175.15 21.46 -0.62
CA LYS A 416 175.98 20.54 -1.45
C LYS A 416 176.94 21.30 -2.37
N LEU A 417 176.58 22.50 -2.85
CA LEU A 417 177.48 23.35 -3.64
C LEU A 417 178.61 23.92 -2.78
N LEU A 418 178.28 24.50 -1.62
CA LEU A 418 179.24 25.05 -0.65
C LEU A 418 180.21 23.97 -0.14
N ALA A 419 179.71 22.76 0.17
CA ALA A 419 180.55 21.63 0.55
C ALA A 419 181.54 21.22 -0.56
N ARG A 420 181.19 21.40 -1.84
CA ARG A 420 182.07 21.14 -2.99
C ARG A 420 183.11 22.27 -3.20
N GLN A 421 182.80 23.52 -2.85
CA GLN A 421 183.80 24.60 -2.81
C GLN A 421 184.80 24.38 -1.67
N ALA A 422 184.32 24.19 -0.44
CA ALA A 422 185.17 23.96 0.73
C ALA A 422 186.12 22.77 0.57
N LYS A 423 185.70 21.70 -0.13
CA LYS A 423 186.59 20.57 -0.44
C LYS A 423 187.71 20.95 -1.42
N LYS A 424 187.43 21.72 -2.47
CA LYS A 424 188.45 22.20 -3.42
C LYS A 424 189.44 23.16 -2.76
N GLU A 425 188.96 24.04 -1.87
CA GLU A 425 189.80 24.95 -1.10
C GLU A 425 190.72 24.18 -0.14
N LYS A 426 190.21 23.16 0.55
CA LYS A 426 191.02 22.25 1.39
C LYS A 426 192.09 21.51 0.58
N GLU A 427 191.75 21.02 -0.61
CA GLU A 427 192.71 20.33 -1.50
C GLU A 427 193.79 21.29 -2.02
N GLN A 428 193.45 22.55 -2.34
CA GLN A 428 194.43 23.59 -2.70
C GLN A 428 195.33 24.03 -1.53
N LEU A 429 194.81 24.04 -0.30
CA LEU A 429 195.61 24.35 0.89
C LEU A 429 196.60 23.23 1.22
N LEU A 430 196.20 21.95 1.12
CA LEU A 430 197.12 20.82 1.28
C LEU A 430 198.24 20.83 0.22
N LEU A 431 197.93 21.21 -1.02
CA LEU A 431 198.91 21.41 -2.10
C LEU A 431 199.81 22.65 -1.93
N ARG A 432 199.54 23.52 -0.95
CA ARG A 432 200.45 24.58 -0.51
C ARG A 432 201.34 24.12 0.64
N VAL A 433 200.83 23.32 1.58
CA VAL A 433 201.61 22.80 2.72
C VAL A 433 202.75 21.90 2.25
N SER A 434 202.49 20.93 1.36
CA SER A 434 203.55 20.04 0.85
C SER A 434 204.63 20.74 0.00
N LYS A 435 204.35 21.96 -0.49
CA LYS A 435 205.30 22.84 -1.17
C LYS A 435 206.10 23.75 -0.23
N LEU A 436 205.75 23.80 1.06
CA LEU A 436 206.51 24.48 2.10
C LEU A 436 207.37 23.48 2.89
N GLU A 437 206.85 22.27 3.12
CA GLU A 437 207.63 21.16 3.70
C GLU A 437 208.87 20.84 2.83
N THR A 438 208.70 20.79 1.50
CA THR A 438 209.81 20.59 0.53
C THR A 438 210.73 21.80 0.33
N ALA A 439 210.50 22.91 1.02
CA ALA A 439 211.37 24.09 1.02
C ALA A 439 212.21 24.23 2.31
N SER A 440 211.97 23.39 3.33
CA SER A 440 212.67 23.46 4.63
C SER A 440 213.96 22.63 4.67
N ASP A 441 214.09 21.60 3.84
CA ASP A 441 215.25 20.66 3.84
C ASP A 441 216.50 21.22 3.12
N ALA A 442 216.60 22.55 2.95
CA ALA A 442 217.61 23.21 2.13
C ALA A 442 218.31 24.41 2.79
N SER A 443 218.23 24.57 4.11
CA SER A 443 218.91 25.67 4.83
C SER A 443 219.45 25.25 6.19
N SER A 444 220.77 25.42 6.37
CA SER A 444 221.58 25.24 7.59
C SER A 444 221.65 23.83 8.20
N THR A 445 222.80 23.26 8.58
CA THR A 445 224.23 23.70 8.54
C THR A 445 224.53 25.11 9.06
#